data_AF-A0A1E3P720-F1
#
_entry.id   AF-A0A1E3P720-F1
#
_cell.length_a   1.000
_cell.length_b   1.000
_cell.length_c   1.000
_cell.angle_alpha   90.00
_cell.angle_beta   90.00
_cell.angle_gamma   90.00
#
_symmetry.space_group_name_H-M   'P 1'
#
loop_
_entity.id
_entity.type
_entity.pdbx_description
1 polymer ?
#
loop_
_entity_poly.entity_id
_entity_poly.type
_entity_poly.pdbx_seq_one_letter_code
_entity_poly.pdbx_strand_id
1 'polypeptide(L)'
;YVDTMHIYNQLKKLGFNNGQSDLILQLINENLTHQLNKMNEKFTTSMEMENESYLFEAAQSELRIEINTSRELDLHTLENEKNSLDLLLREESEELNKFMIVSKNDTQVLINDQNSENTLMQKGIKMKIKDLDNKISTNINSDIKSDIESLRWQTTRSGLFAILVLVFS
;
A
#
# COMPACT_ATOMS: atom_id res chain seq x y z
N TYR A 1 -65.05 -44.36 18.94
CA TYR A 1 -66.52 -44.46 19.09
C TYR A 1 -66.82 -45.49 20.16
N VAL A 2 -67.55 -45.11 21.21
CA VAL A 2 -68.01 -46.04 22.24
C VAL A 2 -69.35 -46.61 21.82
N ASP A 3 -69.49 -47.94 21.88
CA ASP A 3 -70.76 -48.61 21.65
C ASP A 3 -71.66 -48.45 22.87
N THR A 4 -72.42 -47.35 22.88
CA THR A 4 -73.34 -46.96 23.95
C THR A 4 -74.42 -48.01 24.18
N MET A 5 -74.85 -48.69 23.12
CA MET A 5 -75.89 -49.72 23.18
C MET A 5 -75.37 -51.00 23.82
N HIS A 6 -74.12 -51.38 23.54
CA HIS A 6 -73.49 -52.52 24.19
C HIS A 6 -73.29 -52.31 25.69
N ILE A 7 -72.81 -51.13 26.09
CA ILE A 7 -72.59 -50.79 27.52
C ILE A 7 -73.92 -50.71 28.26
N TYR A 8 -74.94 -50.07 27.67
CA TYR A 8 -76.28 -50.01 28.25
C TYR A 8 -76.84 -51.41 28.52
N ASN A 9 -76.75 -52.32 27.54
CA ASN A 9 -77.23 -53.69 27.68
C ASN A 9 -76.43 -54.52 28.70
N GLN A 10 -75.13 -54.24 28.88
CA GLN A 10 -74.33 -54.86 29.95
C GLN A 10 -74.75 -54.36 31.34
N LEU A 11 -74.96 -53.05 31.50
CA LEU A 11 -75.47 -52.48 32.76
C LEU A 11 -76.84 -53.06 33.13
N LYS A 12 -77.68 -53.31 32.13
CA LYS A 12 -78.95 -54.04 32.31
C LYS A 12 -78.79 -55.46 32.81
N LYS A 13 -77.87 -56.22 32.22
CA LYS A 13 -77.58 -57.61 32.65
C LYS A 13 -77.02 -57.67 34.07
N LEU A 14 -76.36 -56.61 34.54
CA LEU A 14 -75.80 -56.49 35.89
C LEU A 14 -76.83 -56.04 36.95
N GLY A 15 -78.09 -55.81 36.57
CA GLY A 15 -79.18 -55.49 37.50
C GLY A 15 -79.43 -53.99 37.73
N PHE A 16 -78.79 -53.09 36.96
CA PHE A 16 -79.04 -51.66 37.06
C PHE A 16 -80.39 -51.26 36.43
N ASN A 17 -81.11 -50.35 37.08
CA ASN A 17 -82.38 -49.83 36.55
C ASN A 17 -82.15 -48.93 35.31
N ASN A 18 -83.22 -48.56 34.58
CA ASN A 18 -83.09 -47.81 33.32
C ASN A 18 -82.38 -46.47 33.55
N GLY A 19 -82.78 -45.74 34.59
CA GLY A 19 -82.20 -44.43 34.92
C GLY A 19 -80.75 -44.52 35.42
N GLN A 20 -80.40 -45.54 36.21
CA GLN A 20 -79.03 -45.77 36.66
C GLN A 20 -78.11 -46.14 35.49
N SER A 21 -78.57 -46.97 34.56
CA SER A 21 -77.79 -47.36 33.38
C SER A 21 -77.54 -46.16 32.46
N ASP A 22 -78.55 -45.32 32.28
CA ASP A 22 -78.47 -44.09 31.47
C ASP A 22 -77.54 -43.05 32.12
N LEU A 23 -77.66 -42.83 33.43
CA LEU A 23 -76.79 -41.94 34.19
C LEU A 23 -75.33 -42.38 34.16
N ILE A 24 -75.05 -43.68 34.35
CA ILE A 24 -73.69 -44.23 34.28
C ILE A 24 -73.13 -44.08 32.88
N LEU A 25 -73.93 -44.36 31.84
CA LEU A 25 -73.52 -44.20 30.45
C LEU A 25 -73.20 -42.72 30.14
N GLN A 26 -74.01 -41.79 30.63
CA GLN A 26 -73.79 -40.36 30.49
C GLN A 26 -72.49 -39.94 31.17
N LEU A 27 -72.25 -40.36 32.42
CA LEU A 27 -71.01 -40.08 33.16
C LEU A 27 -69.76 -40.64 32.46
N ILE A 28 -69.84 -41.86 31.91
CA ILE A 28 -68.75 -42.47 31.14
C ILE A 28 -68.48 -41.64 29.89
N ASN A 29 -69.51 -41.23 29.17
CA ASN A 29 -69.38 -40.46 27.94
C ASN A 29 -68.83 -39.05 28.21
N GLU A 30 -69.28 -38.39 29.28
CA GLU A 30 -68.77 -37.10 29.74
C GLU A 30 -67.29 -37.20 30.14
N ASN A 31 -66.91 -38.23 30.91
CA ASN A 31 -65.52 -38.44 31.32
C ASN A 31 -64.59 -38.72 30.13
N LEU A 32 -65.01 -39.59 29.21
CA LEU A 32 -64.27 -39.87 27.98
C LEU A 32 -64.09 -38.63 27.11
N THR A 33 -65.15 -37.84 26.97
CA THR A 33 -65.10 -36.57 26.21
C THR A 33 -64.14 -35.59 26.87
N HIS A 34 -64.18 -35.48 28.21
CA HIS A 34 -63.26 -34.63 28.97
C HIS A 34 -61.79 -35.05 28.77
N GLN A 35 -61.51 -36.35 28.87
CA GLN A 35 -60.15 -36.87 28.69
C GLN A 35 -59.64 -36.74 27.26
N LEU A 36 -60.51 -36.92 26.26
CA LEU A 36 -60.17 -36.70 24.85
C LEU A 36 -59.85 -35.23 24.57
N ASN A 37 -60.65 -34.30 25.09
CA ASN A 37 -60.40 -32.87 24.92
C ASN A 37 -59.07 -32.46 25.56
N LYS A 38 -58.81 -32.94 26.78
CA LYS A 38 -57.53 -32.70 27.47
C LYS A 38 -56.34 -33.27 26.72
N MET A 39 -56.48 -34.45 26.10
CA MET A 39 -55.42 -35.06 25.30
C MET A 39 -55.17 -34.28 24.01
N ASN A 40 -56.24 -33.86 23.32
CA ASN A 40 -56.15 -33.05 22.11
C ASN A 40 -55.49 -31.69 22.37
N GLU A 41 -55.87 -31.01 23.45
CA GLU A 41 -55.26 -29.73 23.85
C GLU A 41 -53.76 -29.91 24.07
N LYS A 42 -53.36 -30.89 24.89
CA LYS A 42 -51.94 -31.17 25.15
C LYS A 42 -51.16 -31.52 23.88
N PHE A 43 -51.75 -32.30 22.97
CA PHE A 43 -51.08 -32.70 21.73
C PHE A 43 -50.95 -31.53 20.76
N THR A 44 -51.99 -30.68 20.67
CA THR A 44 -51.98 -29.47 19.84
C THR A 44 -50.90 -28.50 20.34
N THR A 45 -50.87 -28.21 21.64
CA THR A 45 -49.83 -27.35 22.23
C THR A 45 -48.42 -27.93 22.04
N SER A 46 -48.25 -29.26 22.17
CA SER A 46 -46.95 -29.89 21.95
C SER A 46 -46.50 -29.75 20.49
N MET A 47 -47.41 -29.91 19.53
CA MET A 47 -47.13 -29.77 18.11
C MET A 47 -46.81 -28.31 17.75
N GLU A 48 -47.56 -27.35 18.30
CA GLU A 48 -47.28 -25.92 18.13
C GLU A 48 -45.88 -25.56 18.66
N MET A 49 -45.53 -26.05 19.85
CA MET A 49 -44.22 -25.82 20.46
C MET A 49 -43.07 -26.44 19.63
N GLU A 50 -43.27 -27.65 19.09
CA GLU A 50 -42.27 -28.30 18.23
C GLU A 50 -42.08 -27.54 16.91
N ASN A 51 -43.17 -27.06 16.31
CA ASN A 51 -43.12 -26.25 15.10
C ASN A 51 -42.40 -24.90 15.34
N GLU A 52 -42.70 -24.22 16.45
CA GLU A 52 -42.00 -22.99 16.84
C GLU A 52 -40.50 -23.24 17.07
N SER A 53 -40.14 -24.35 17.73
CA SER A 53 -38.74 -24.74 17.92
C SER A 53 -38.03 -24.97 16.59
N TYR A 54 -38.68 -25.65 15.65
CA TYR A 54 -38.14 -25.88 14.31
C TYR A 54 -37.91 -24.57 13.55
N LEU A 55 -38.89 -23.67 13.55
CA LEU A 55 -38.77 -22.35 12.92
C LEU A 55 -37.63 -21.53 13.53
N PHE A 56 -37.47 -21.61 14.85
CA PHE A 56 -36.39 -20.92 15.55
C PHE A 56 -35.01 -21.50 15.19
N GLU A 57 -34.86 -22.83 15.13
CA GLU A 57 -33.63 -23.48 14.69
C GLU A 57 -33.29 -23.15 13.24
N ALA A 58 -34.29 -23.11 12.35
CA ALA A 58 -34.12 -22.71 10.96
C ALA A 58 -33.62 -21.25 10.86
N ALA A 59 -34.27 -20.32 11.57
CA ALA A 59 -33.85 -18.92 11.60
C ALA A 59 -32.44 -18.74 12.18
N GLN A 60 -32.08 -19.50 13.21
CA GLN A 60 -30.70 -19.49 13.75
C GLN A 60 -29.67 -19.99 12.72
N SER A 61 -30.01 -21.04 11.98
CA SER A 61 -29.15 -21.57 10.92
C SER A 61 -28.96 -20.56 9.80
N GLU A 62 -30.05 -19.93 9.34
CA GLU A 62 -30.00 -18.86 8.34
C GLU A 62 -29.14 -17.68 8.80
N LEU A 63 -29.36 -17.18 10.03
CA LEU A 63 -28.55 -16.10 10.60
C LEU A 63 -27.07 -16.47 10.67
N ARG A 64 -26.75 -17.72 11.02
CA ARG A 64 -25.36 -18.19 11.06
C ARG A 64 -24.72 -18.19 9.67
N ILE A 65 -25.47 -18.65 8.66
CA ILE A 65 -25.01 -18.64 7.27
C ILE A 65 -24.78 -17.20 6.81
N GLU A 66 -25.74 -16.32 7.04
CA GLU A 66 -25.66 -14.91 6.65
C GLU A 66 -24.45 -14.20 7.30
N ILE A 67 -24.24 -14.40 8.61
CA ILE A 67 -23.07 -13.83 9.32
C ILE A 67 -21.77 -14.37 8.72
N ASN A 68 -21.68 -15.67 8.43
CA ASN A 68 -20.47 -16.25 7.86
C ASN A 68 -20.21 -15.73 6.45
N THR A 69 -21.24 -15.66 5.61
CA THR A 69 -21.14 -15.12 4.25
C THR A 69 -20.76 -13.65 4.26
N SER A 70 -21.36 -12.83 5.13
CA SER A 70 -20.98 -11.42 5.29
C SER A 70 -19.51 -11.29 5.69
N ARG A 71 -19.04 -12.07 6.67
CA ARG A 71 -17.64 -12.05 7.11
C ARG A 71 -16.68 -12.46 6.00
N GLU A 72 -17.03 -13.48 5.23
CA GLU A 72 -16.21 -13.95 4.11
C GLU A 72 -16.10 -12.88 3.01
N LEU A 73 -17.21 -12.19 2.69
CA LEU A 73 -17.22 -11.07 1.76
C LEU A 73 -16.37 -9.89 2.27
N ASP A 74 -16.48 -9.55 3.55
CA ASP A 74 -15.68 -8.48 4.16
C ASP A 74 -14.19 -8.82 4.14
N LEU A 75 -13.83 -10.07 4.46
CA LEU A 75 -12.44 -10.55 4.42
C LEU A 75 -11.88 -10.53 2.99
N HIS A 76 -12.65 -10.98 2.01
CA HIS A 76 -12.24 -10.91 0.60
C HIS A 76 -12.06 -9.47 0.12
N THR A 77 -12.94 -8.56 0.55
CA THR A 77 -12.81 -7.14 0.24
C THR A 77 -11.53 -6.55 0.84
N LEU A 78 -11.28 -6.82 2.12
CA LEU A 78 -10.08 -6.37 2.81
C LEU A 78 -8.81 -6.95 2.19
N GLU A 79 -8.82 -8.22 1.79
CA GLU A 79 -7.68 -8.85 1.13
C GLU A 79 -7.40 -8.21 -0.24
N ASN A 80 -8.43 -7.90 -1.01
CA ASN A 80 -8.30 -7.19 -2.28
C ASN A 80 -7.75 -5.77 -2.09
N GLU A 81 -8.27 -5.02 -1.11
CA GLU A 81 -7.78 -3.68 -0.78
C GLU A 81 -6.32 -3.71 -0.33
N LYS A 82 -5.95 -4.66 0.52
CA LYS A 82 -4.56 -4.87 0.93
C LYS A 82 -3.66 -5.15 -0.27
N ASN A 83 -4.03 -6.07 -1.15
CA ASN A 83 -3.24 -6.41 -2.32
C ASN A 83 -3.08 -5.20 -3.27
N SER A 84 -4.14 -4.38 -3.41
CA SER A 84 -4.06 -3.13 -4.17
C SER A 84 -3.09 -2.14 -3.53
N LEU A 85 -3.12 -2.00 -2.20
CA LEU A 85 -2.21 -1.12 -1.48
C LEU A 85 -0.75 -1.59 -1.60
N ASP A 86 -0.49 -2.89 -1.50
CA ASP A 86 0.85 -3.47 -1.66
C ASP A 86 1.41 -3.20 -3.07
N LEU A 87 0.55 -3.26 -4.11
CA LEU A 87 0.94 -2.92 -5.48
C LEU A 87 1.29 -1.43 -5.62
N LEU A 88 0.45 -0.54 -5.09
CA LEU A 88 0.70 0.92 -5.13
C LEU A 88 1.98 1.29 -4.36
N LEU A 89 2.21 0.69 -3.20
CA LEU A 89 3.42 0.91 -2.41
C LEU A 89 4.67 0.48 -3.18
N ARG A 90 4.59 -0.64 -3.89
CA ARG A 90 5.71 -1.12 -4.72
C ARG A 90 5.97 -0.17 -5.88
N GLU A 91 4.94 0.27 -6.59
CA GLU A 91 5.05 1.23 -7.70
C GLU A 91 5.72 2.53 -7.24
N GLU A 92 5.25 3.11 -6.14
CA GLU A 92 5.84 4.33 -5.56
C GLU A 92 7.30 4.13 -5.12
N SER A 93 7.62 2.97 -4.54
CA SER A 93 9.00 2.63 -4.16
C SER A 93 9.92 2.52 -5.38
N GLU A 94 9.44 1.91 -6.46
CA GLU A 94 10.17 1.82 -7.73
C GLU A 94 10.37 3.21 -8.36
N GLU A 95 9.35 4.06 -8.35
CA GLU A 95 9.43 5.43 -8.85
C GLU A 95 10.42 6.28 -8.04
N LEU A 96 10.35 6.22 -6.71
CA LEU A 96 11.29 6.90 -5.82
C LEU A 96 12.74 6.44 -6.05
N ASN A 97 12.96 5.14 -6.23
CA ASN A 97 14.28 4.61 -6.53
C ASN A 97 14.79 5.13 -7.87
N LYS A 98 13.95 5.11 -8.91
CA LYS A 98 14.29 5.68 -10.23
C LYS A 98 14.64 7.16 -10.12
N PHE A 99 13.83 7.94 -9.40
CA PHE A 99 14.09 9.36 -9.16
C PHE A 99 15.43 9.56 -8.44
N MET A 100 15.73 8.75 -7.44
CA MET A 100 16.99 8.84 -6.70
C MET A 100 18.20 8.51 -7.58
N ILE A 101 18.10 7.50 -8.44
CA ILE A 101 19.17 7.15 -9.39
C ILE A 101 19.41 8.29 -10.38
N VAL A 102 18.34 8.86 -10.95
CA VAL A 102 18.42 9.98 -11.89
C VAL A 102 19.05 11.20 -11.20
N SER A 103 18.54 11.59 -10.04
CA SER A 103 19.06 12.72 -9.26
C SER A 103 20.54 12.57 -8.92
N LYS A 104 20.97 11.36 -8.55
CA LYS A 104 22.38 11.06 -8.30
C LYS A 104 23.23 11.18 -9.57
N ASN A 105 22.73 10.70 -10.70
CA ASN A 105 23.42 10.83 -11.98
C ASN A 105 23.57 12.30 -12.39
N ASP A 106 22.48 13.06 -12.36
CA ASP A 106 22.45 14.48 -12.69
C ASP A 106 23.43 15.27 -11.80
N THR A 107 23.44 14.98 -10.50
CA THR A 107 24.40 15.59 -9.56
C THR A 107 25.85 15.25 -9.95
N GLN A 108 26.13 14.01 -10.34
CA GLN A 108 27.47 13.61 -10.76
C GLN A 108 27.90 14.30 -12.07
N VAL A 109 26.97 14.46 -13.02
CA VAL A 109 27.22 15.21 -14.26
C VAL A 109 27.55 16.67 -13.93
N LEU A 110 26.74 17.34 -13.11
CA LEU A 110 26.99 18.73 -12.69
C LEU A 110 28.34 18.90 -11.99
N ILE A 111 28.73 17.97 -11.12
CA ILE A 111 30.04 17.99 -10.46
C ILE A 111 31.17 17.85 -11.49
N ASN A 112 31.02 16.94 -12.46
CA ASN A 112 32.02 16.74 -13.50
C ASN A 112 32.17 17.97 -14.41
N ASP A 113 31.05 18.59 -14.78
CA ASP A 113 31.04 19.81 -15.58
C ASP A 113 31.73 20.95 -14.84
N GLN A 114 31.40 21.15 -13.55
CA GLN A 114 32.06 22.16 -12.72
C GLN A 114 33.58 21.92 -12.60
N ASN A 115 34.01 20.67 -12.45
CA ASN A 115 35.43 20.31 -12.39
C ASN A 115 36.14 20.56 -13.73
N SER A 116 35.46 20.28 -14.84
CA SER A 116 35.96 20.55 -16.19
C SER A 116 36.11 22.06 -16.42
N GLU A 117 35.09 22.85 -16.10
CA GLU A 117 35.13 24.31 -16.18
C GLU A 117 36.24 24.90 -15.33
N ASN A 118 36.38 24.46 -14.07
CA ASN A 118 37.47 24.89 -13.20
C ASN A 118 38.84 24.54 -13.80
N THR A 119 38.98 23.36 -14.40
CA THR A 119 40.22 22.94 -15.06
C THR A 119 40.53 23.81 -16.28
N LEU A 120 39.52 24.15 -17.08
CA LEU A 120 39.67 25.06 -18.23
C LEU A 120 40.06 26.47 -17.77
N MET A 121 39.42 26.98 -16.73
CA MET A 121 39.75 28.28 -16.14
C MET A 121 41.21 28.30 -15.64
N GLN A 122 41.64 27.26 -14.92
CA GLN A 122 43.03 27.13 -14.47
C GLN A 122 44.02 27.05 -15.63
N LYS A 123 43.69 26.30 -16.70
CA LYS A 123 44.52 26.27 -17.92
C LYS A 123 44.61 27.64 -18.57
N GLY A 124 43.51 28.38 -18.65
CA GLY A 124 43.49 29.76 -19.17
C GLY A 124 44.38 30.70 -18.35
N ILE A 125 44.34 30.61 -17.02
CA ILE A 125 45.23 31.37 -16.13
C ILE A 125 46.70 30.98 -16.39
N LYS A 126 47.02 29.68 -16.47
CA LYS A 126 48.39 29.21 -16.77
C LYS A 126 48.89 29.70 -18.13
N MET A 127 48.03 29.73 -19.15
CA MET A 127 48.38 30.29 -20.46
C MET A 127 48.67 31.78 -20.39
N LYS A 128 47.84 32.56 -19.67
CA LYS A 128 48.08 34.00 -19.45
C LYS A 128 49.39 34.25 -18.72
N ILE A 129 49.71 33.45 -17.70
CA ILE A 129 51.00 33.54 -16.99
C ILE A 129 52.15 33.29 -17.96
N LYS A 130 52.08 32.21 -18.75
CA LYS A 130 53.11 31.87 -19.74
C LYS A 130 53.29 32.96 -20.81
N ASP A 131 52.19 33.55 -21.28
CA ASP A 131 52.25 34.67 -22.24
C ASP A 131 52.89 35.91 -21.63
N LEU A 132 52.59 36.22 -20.37
CA LEU A 132 53.24 37.30 -19.64
C LEU A 132 54.74 37.03 -19.45
N ASP A 133 55.11 35.82 -19.04
CA ASP A 133 56.51 35.40 -18.90
C ASP A 133 57.27 35.55 -20.22
N ASN A 134 56.67 35.10 -21.34
CA ASN A 134 57.24 35.26 -22.68
C ASN A 134 57.40 36.74 -23.07
N LYS A 135 56.38 37.59 -22.80
CA LYS A 135 56.45 39.03 -23.08
C LYS A 135 57.53 39.72 -22.25
N ILE A 136 57.62 39.40 -20.96
CA ILE A 136 58.67 39.93 -20.07
C ILE A 136 60.04 39.50 -20.58
N SER A 137 60.24 38.21 -20.87
CA SER A 137 61.50 37.68 -21.36
C SER A 137 61.93 38.31 -22.70
N THR A 138 60.99 38.44 -23.64
CA THR A 138 61.26 39.06 -24.95
C THR A 138 61.55 40.55 -24.82
N ASN A 139 60.79 41.30 -24.02
CA ASN A 139 61.05 42.72 -23.77
C ASN A 139 62.41 42.92 -23.10
N ILE A 140 62.70 42.22 -22.00
CA ILE A 140 64.00 42.31 -21.30
C ILE A 140 65.15 41.96 -22.24
N ASN A 141 65.04 40.86 -22.99
CA ASN A 141 66.10 40.45 -23.92
C ASN A 141 66.25 41.43 -25.10
N SER A 142 65.15 42.01 -25.57
CA SER A 142 65.16 43.04 -26.61
C SER A 142 65.84 44.32 -26.10
N ASP A 143 65.47 44.79 -24.91
CA ASP A 143 66.04 45.99 -24.28
C ASP A 143 67.55 45.79 -24.03
N ILE A 144 67.96 44.65 -23.45
CA ILE A 144 69.38 44.32 -23.24
C ILE A 144 70.15 44.27 -24.57
N LYS A 145 69.59 43.64 -25.61
CA LYS A 145 70.25 43.58 -26.92
C LYS A 145 70.38 44.97 -27.55
N SER A 146 69.34 45.80 -27.43
CA SER A 146 69.35 47.18 -27.90
C SER A 146 70.42 48.02 -27.18
N ASP A 147 70.53 47.88 -25.87
CA ASP A 147 71.56 48.56 -25.06
C ASP A 147 72.97 48.12 -25.44
N ILE A 148 73.19 46.80 -25.64
CA ILE A 148 74.48 46.27 -26.10
C ILE A 148 74.83 46.83 -27.49
N GLU A 149 73.88 46.86 -28.42
CA GLU A 149 74.14 47.36 -29.77
C GLU A 149 74.43 48.87 -29.77
N SER A 150 73.72 49.63 -28.92
CA SER A 150 74.00 51.05 -28.68
C SER A 150 75.43 51.27 -28.16
N LEU A 151 75.84 50.50 -27.14
CA LEU A 151 77.20 50.54 -26.60
C LEU A 151 78.25 50.15 -27.65
N ARG A 152 77.96 49.13 -28.46
CA ARG A 152 78.84 48.68 -29.55
C ARG A 152 79.01 49.76 -30.61
N TRP A 153 77.94 50.45 -30.98
CA TRP A 153 77.99 51.56 -31.93
C TRP A 153 78.84 52.72 -31.40
N GLN A 154 78.63 53.11 -30.14
CA GLN A 154 79.42 54.16 -29.49
C GLN A 154 80.91 53.79 -29.38
N THR A 155 81.21 52.53 -29.05
CA THR A 155 82.58 52.02 -28.93
C THR A 155 83.27 51.99 -30.30
N THR A 156 82.58 51.50 -31.34
CA THR A 156 83.12 51.46 -32.71
C THR A 156 83.42 52.86 -33.23
N ARG A 157 82.49 53.80 -33.01
CA ARG A 157 82.68 55.21 -33.37
C ARG A 157 83.89 55.80 -32.65
N SER A 158 84.00 55.58 -31.34
CA SER A 158 85.11 56.08 -30.52
C SER A 158 86.46 55.47 -30.92
N GLY A 159 86.49 54.16 -31.20
CA GLY A 159 87.69 53.47 -31.67
C GLY A 159 88.16 53.95 -33.04
N LEU A 160 87.22 54.20 -33.97
CA LEU A 160 87.55 54.74 -35.29
C LEU A 160 88.10 56.17 -35.20
N PHE A 161 87.55 57.02 -34.33
CA PHE A 161 88.13 58.32 -34.02
C PHE A 161 89.54 58.21 -33.42
N ALA A 162 89.76 57.28 -32.49
CA ALA A 162 91.08 57.06 -31.90
C ALA A 162 92.12 56.65 -32.96
N ILE A 163 91.75 55.78 -33.90
CA ILE A 163 92.62 55.38 -35.02
C ILE A 163 92.90 56.59 -35.94
N LEU A 164 91.89 57.38 -36.30
CA LEU A 164 92.11 58.58 -37.10
C LEU A 164 93.07 59.55 -36.43
N VAL A 165 92.90 59.80 -35.13
CA VAL A 165 93.84 60.64 -34.36
C VAL A 165 95.26 60.07 -34.37
N LEU A 166 95.42 58.75 -34.26
CA LEU A 166 96.74 58.10 -34.32
C LEU A 166 97.40 58.16 -35.71
N VAL A 167 96.63 58.10 -36.80
CA VAL A 167 97.16 58.17 -38.18
C VAL A 167 97.54 59.60 -38.59
N PHE A 168 96.83 60.60 -38.05
CA PHE A 168 97.07 62.02 -38.34
C PHE A 168 97.95 62.73 -37.29
N SER A 169 98.44 62.02 -36.28
CA SER A 169 99.44 62.47 -35.30
C SER A 169 100.84 62.02 -35.70
#